data_AF-A0A2J6I2V6-F1
#
_entry.id   AF-A0A2J6I2V6-F1
#
_cell.length_a   1.000
_cell.length_b   1.000
_cell.length_c   1.000
_cell.angle_alpha   90.00
_cell.angle_beta   90.00
_cell.angle_gamma   90.00
#
_symmetry.space_group_name_H-M   'P 1'
#
loop_
_entity.id
_entity.type
_entity.pdbx_description
1 polymer ?
#
loop_
_entity_poly.entity_id
_entity_poly.type
_entity_poly.pdbx_seq_one_letter_code
_entity_poly.pdbx_strand_id
1 'polypeptide(L)'
;MKKYFTEKQINLSTFIGGPLAGGLMLYRSFRKLKKKEEARIVISTMVLLTTIFWVLMFNVENEIIGKLSGIIVTGIFVGLSSFTYRKFLKNRINEEFEEGAKKASSWFILPYSLGGILISIAILFLIGMNQAPFKGDVTTYGVTNNEIYYDKGNIGLESLNKIAGVLRRYGYFGDDQQNSVRAEKVDNLMKVTVLINESFVDKPEIIEALKEMKSSMQVTLSMPSQIIVEYYDLGGNVHHKVY
;
A
#
# COMPACT_ATOMS: atom_id res chain seq x y z
N MET A 1 41.54 -11.54 4.60
CA MET A 1 40.95 -11.91 5.92
C MET A 1 39.43 -11.80 5.85
N LYS A 2 38.71 -12.87 6.21
CA LYS A 2 37.24 -12.88 6.14
C LYS A 2 36.64 -12.01 7.25
N LYS A 3 35.51 -11.34 6.96
CA LYS A 3 34.79 -10.49 7.92
C LYS A 3 33.33 -10.91 8.02
N TYR A 4 32.82 -11.14 9.24
CA TYR A 4 31.45 -11.61 9.47
C TYR A 4 30.62 -10.62 10.27
N PHE A 5 29.31 -10.58 9.98
CA PHE A 5 28.37 -9.78 10.76
C PHE A 5 28.04 -10.50 12.06
N THR A 6 27.89 -9.72 13.12
CA THR A 6 27.44 -10.22 14.42
C THR A 6 25.93 -10.13 14.55
N GLU A 7 25.35 -10.89 15.48
CA GLU A 7 23.93 -10.82 15.81
C GLU A 7 23.46 -9.38 16.08
N LYS A 8 24.23 -8.63 16.87
CA LYS A 8 23.93 -7.23 17.21
C LYS A 8 23.84 -6.34 15.97
N GLN A 9 24.71 -6.54 14.99
CA GLN A 9 24.70 -5.74 13.76
C GLN A 9 23.48 -6.06 12.89
N ILE A 10 23.11 -7.33 12.79
CA ILE A 10 21.92 -7.76 12.04
C ILE A 10 20.65 -7.24 12.71
N ASN A 11 20.52 -7.40 14.02
CA ASN A 11 19.37 -6.93 14.77
C ASN A 11 19.24 -5.40 14.71
N LEU A 12 20.36 -4.67 14.83
CA LEU A 12 20.34 -3.20 14.71
C LEU A 12 19.96 -2.76 13.29
N SER A 13 20.44 -3.45 12.26
CA SER A 13 20.02 -3.15 10.88
C SER A 13 18.55 -3.43 10.66
N THR A 14 18.03 -4.53 11.23
CA THR A 14 16.60 -4.89 11.19
C THR A 14 15.75 -3.85 11.89
N PHE A 15 16.20 -3.35 13.04
CA PHE A 15 15.51 -2.32 13.80
C PHE A 15 15.44 -0.99 13.04
N ILE A 16 16.54 -0.56 12.40
CA ILE A 16 16.62 0.73 11.71
C ILE A 16 15.98 0.68 10.32
N GLY A 17 16.27 -0.37 9.54
CA GLY A 17 15.92 -0.48 8.13
C GLY A 17 14.79 -1.46 7.82
N GLY A 18 14.15 -1.99 8.86
CA GLY A 18 13.07 -2.96 8.73
C GLY A 18 13.54 -4.40 8.44
N PRO A 19 12.60 -5.33 8.23
CA PRO A 19 12.87 -6.77 8.14
C PRO A 19 13.83 -7.12 7.00
N LEU A 20 13.70 -6.42 5.87
CA LEU A 20 14.51 -6.65 4.68
C LEU A 20 15.97 -6.26 4.89
N ALA A 21 16.26 -5.26 5.72
CA ALA A 21 17.63 -4.91 6.06
C ALA A 21 18.33 -6.06 6.81
N GLY A 22 17.65 -6.64 7.80
CA GLY A 22 18.07 -7.87 8.49
C GLY A 22 18.24 -9.05 7.53
N GLY A 23 17.25 -9.26 6.66
CA GLY A 23 17.28 -10.28 5.61
C GLY A 23 18.48 -10.16 4.68
N LEU A 24 18.82 -8.95 4.24
CA LEU A 24 19.98 -8.70 3.37
C LEU A 24 21.31 -9.00 4.09
N MET A 25 21.43 -8.65 5.37
CA MET A 25 22.62 -8.99 6.15
C MET A 25 22.73 -10.49 6.43
N LEU A 26 21.62 -11.18 6.69
CA LEU A 26 21.57 -12.64 6.82
C LEU A 26 21.96 -13.31 5.50
N TYR A 27 21.38 -12.90 4.38
CA TYR A 27 21.72 -13.35 3.03
C TYR A 27 23.23 -13.23 2.77
N ARG A 28 23.80 -12.06 3.08
CA ARG A 28 25.24 -11.83 2.90
C ARG A 28 26.09 -12.71 3.81
N SER A 29 25.63 -13.01 5.02
CA SER A 29 26.32 -13.88 5.98
C SER A 29 26.34 -15.34 5.49
N PHE A 30 25.19 -15.89 5.07
CA PHE A 30 25.13 -17.23 4.48
C PHE A 30 26.00 -17.33 3.21
N ARG A 31 25.95 -16.33 2.33
CA ARG A 31 26.81 -16.26 1.14
C ARG A 31 28.30 -16.32 1.48
N LYS A 32 28.74 -15.65 2.54
CA LYS A 32 30.15 -15.69 2.98
C LYS A 32 30.56 -17.07 3.50
N LEU A 33 29.63 -17.81 4.10
CA LEU A 33 29.80 -19.20 4.51
C LEU A 33 29.62 -20.21 3.35
N LYS A 34 29.52 -19.74 2.10
CA LYS A 34 29.26 -20.56 0.90
C LYS A 34 27.93 -21.33 0.92
N LYS A 35 27.01 -20.98 1.83
CA LYS A 35 25.65 -21.53 1.97
C LYS A 35 24.67 -20.80 1.06
N LYS A 36 24.76 -21.05 -0.26
CA LYS A 36 24.03 -20.26 -1.28
C LYS A 36 22.52 -20.52 -1.24
N GLU A 37 22.09 -21.73 -0.96
CA GLU A 37 20.67 -22.11 -0.92
C GLU A 37 20.00 -21.47 0.29
N GLU A 38 20.59 -21.60 1.46
CA GLU A 38 20.10 -20.99 2.70
C GLU A 38 20.09 -19.47 2.61
N ALA A 39 21.04 -18.87 1.89
CA ALA A 39 20.99 -17.44 1.57
C ALA A 39 19.73 -17.09 0.77
N ARG A 40 19.43 -17.81 -0.32
CA ARG A 40 18.23 -17.55 -1.14
C ARG A 40 16.95 -17.76 -0.34
N ILE A 41 16.90 -18.81 0.48
CA ILE A 41 15.75 -19.10 1.35
C ILE A 41 15.52 -17.93 2.31
N VAL A 42 16.55 -17.50 3.07
CA VAL A 42 16.34 -16.46 4.10
C VAL A 42 15.88 -15.13 3.50
N ILE A 43 16.42 -14.70 2.36
CA ILE A 43 15.98 -13.43 1.75
C ILE A 43 14.57 -13.56 1.16
N SER A 44 14.26 -14.69 0.52
CA SER A 44 12.92 -14.92 -0.05
C SER A 44 11.86 -14.99 1.05
N THR A 45 12.16 -15.66 2.17
CA THR A 45 11.29 -15.71 3.35
C THR A 45 11.10 -14.31 3.95
N MET A 46 12.15 -13.51 4.08
CA MET A 46 12.02 -12.15 4.62
C MET A 46 11.23 -11.22 3.71
N VAL A 47 11.41 -11.32 2.39
CA VAL A 47 10.57 -10.62 1.40
C VAL A 47 9.12 -11.05 1.52
N LEU A 48 8.85 -12.36 1.49
CA LEU A 48 7.49 -12.90 1.59
C LEU A 48 6.79 -12.47 2.88
N LEU A 49 7.46 -12.58 4.04
CA LEU A 49 6.90 -12.16 5.32
C LEU A 49 6.64 -10.64 5.37
N THR A 50 7.53 -9.84 4.79
CA THR A 50 7.36 -8.38 4.72
C THR A 50 6.18 -8.02 3.83
N THR A 51 6.04 -8.69 2.67
CA THR A 51 4.90 -8.50 1.76
C THR A 51 3.59 -8.90 2.43
N ILE A 52 3.53 -10.09 3.07
CA ILE A 52 2.34 -10.55 3.80
C ILE A 52 1.99 -9.54 4.91
N PHE A 53 2.98 -9.07 5.67
CA PHE A 53 2.76 -8.07 6.71
C PHE A 53 2.10 -6.81 6.14
N TRP A 54 2.63 -6.26 5.05
CA TRP A 54 2.04 -5.07 4.43
C TRP A 54 0.64 -5.35 3.86
N VAL A 55 0.43 -6.48 3.17
CA VAL A 55 -0.90 -6.85 2.66
C VAL A 55 -1.92 -6.93 3.81
N LEU A 56 -1.55 -7.53 4.94
CA LEU A 56 -2.42 -7.57 6.12
C LEU A 56 -2.68 -6.18 6.70
N MET A 57 -1.64 -5.33 6.78
CA MET A 57 -1.79 -3.94 7.24
C MET A 57 -2.76 -3.13 6.39
N PHE A 58 -2.76 -3.30 5.06
CA PHE A 58 -3.65 -2.56 4.16
C PHE A 58 -5.09 -3.11 4.13
N ASN A 59 -5.28 -4.43 4.30
CA ASN A 59 -6.60 -5.05 4.16
C ASN A 59 -7.40 -5.13 5.47
N VAL A 60 -6.74 -5.02 6.62
CA VAL A 60 -7.40 -5.17 7.91
C VAL A 60 -7.91 -3.82 8.40
N GLU A 61 -9.23 -3.60 8.31
CA GLU A 61 -9.93 -2.45 8.93
C GLU A 61 -9.99 -2.52 10.46
N ASN A 62 -9.47 -3.58 11.08
CA ASN A 62 -9.62 -3.77 12.52
C ASN A 62 -8.67 -2.87 13.32
N GLU A 63 -9.25 -2.11 14.25
CA GLU A 63 -8.55 -1.33 15.29
C GLU A 63 -7.43 -2.10 16.00
N ILE A 64 -7.47 -3.44 16.03
CA ILE A 64 -6.47 -4.30 16.67
C ILE A 64 -5.08 -4.11 16.05
N ILE A 65 -4.99 -4.06 14.71
CA ILE A 65 -3.71 -3.85 14.02
C ILE A 65 -3.30 -2.37 14.07
N GLY A 66 -4.27 -1.45 13.97
CA GLY A 66 -4.01 -0.02 14.21
C GLY A 66 -3.49 0.28 15.62
N LYS A 67 -3.85 -0.55 16.61
CA LYS A 67 -3.36 -0.49 18.00
C LYS A 67 -2.02 -1.21 18.20
N LEU A 68 -1.56 -2.04 17.26
CA LEU A 68 -0.22 -2.62 17.35
C LEU A 68 0.79 -1.50 17.12
N SER A 69 1.49 -1.09 18.18
CA SER A 69 2.56 -0.12 18.05
C SER A 69 3.65 -0.68 17.12
N GLY A 70 4.22 0.17 16.26
CA GLY A 70 5.32 -0.23 15.36
C GLY A 70 6.50 -0.90 16.07
N ILE A 71 6.62 -0.70 17.39
CA ILE A 71 7.59 -1.35 18.27
C ILE A 71 7.37 -2.87 18.34
N ILE A 72 6.12 -3.34 18.47
CA ILE A 72 5.81 -4.77 18.56
C ILE A 72 6.20 -5.48 17.27
N VAL A 73 5.79 -4.91 16.13
CA VAL A 73 6.13 -5.41 14.79
C VAL A 73 7.65 -5.48 14.62
N THR A 74 8.34 -4.39 14.95
CA THR A 74 9.81 -4.33 14.89
C THR A 74 10.45 -5.41 15.77
N GLY A 75 9.92 -5.61 16.98
CA GLY A 75 10.37 -6.64 17.92
C GLY A 75 10.23 -8.05 17.36
N ILE A 76 9.12 -8.36 16.67
CA ILE A 76 8.91 -9.67 16.02
C ILE A 76 10.00 -9.92 14.97
N PHE A 77 10.25 -8.96 14.08
CA PHE A 77 11.24 -9.14 13.01
C PHE A 77 12.67 -9.16 13.52
N VAL A 78 13.01 -8.37 14.54
CA VAL A 78 14.30 -8.46 15.24
C VAL A 78 14.45 -9.83 15.93
N GLY A 79 13.36 -10.34 16.52
CA GLY A 79 13.32 -11.69 17.09
C GLY A 79 13.58 -12.77 16.05
N LEU A 80 12.93 -12.69 14.88
CA LEU A 80 13.12 -13.60 13.75
C LEU A 80 14.56 -13.54 13.22
N SER A 81 15.14 -12.35 13.07
CA SER A 81 16.53 -12.21 12.61
C SER A 81 17.52 -12.79 13.62
N SER A 82 17.30 -12.52 14.91
CA SER A 82 18.11 -13.06 16.02
C SER A 82 18.02 -14.58 16.08
N PHE A 83 16.81 -15.14 16.01
CA PHE A 83 16.59 -16.58 15.99
C PHE A 83 17.31 -17.24 14.81
N THR A 84 17.15 -16.68 13.61
CA THR A 84 17.79 -17.18 12.39
C THR A 84 19.33 -17.16 12.52
N TYR A 85 19.89 -16.07 13.03
CA TYR A 85 21.32 -15.98 13.27
C TYR A 85 21.81 -17.03 14.27
N ARG A 86 21.15 -17.13 15.43
CA ARG A 86 21.53 -18.06 16.50
C ARG A 86 21.45 -19.51 16.06
N LYS A 87 20.40 -19.87 15.33
CA LYS A 87 20.14 -21.25 14.92
C LYS A 87 21.08 -21.70 13.80
N PHE A 88 21.37 -20.84 12.83
CA PHE A 88 22.02 -21.27 11.57
C PHE A 88 23.40 -20.68 11.31
N LEU A 89 23.75 -19.54 11.92
CA LEU A 89 25.00 -18.81 11.62
C LEU A 89 25.97 -18.76 12.80
N LYS A 90 25.47 -18.69 14.04
CA LYS A 90 26.29 -18.40 15.23
C LYS A 90 27.49 -19.33 15.39
N ASN A 91 27.27 -20.65 15.41
CA ASN A 91 28.35 -21.62 15.63
C ASN A 91 29.42 -21.51 14.55
N ARG A 92 29.01 -21.47 13.28
CA ARG A 92 29.95 -21.42 12.15
C ARG A 92 30.73 -20.11 12.06
N ILE A 93 30.11 -18.99 12.42
CA ILE A 93 30.80 -17.70 12.48
C ILE A 93 31.80 -17.66 13.65
N ASN A 94 31.48 -18.29 14.77
CA ASN A 94 32.40 -18.39 15.92
C ASN A 94 33.63 -19.25 15.58
N GLU A 95 33.45 -20.40 14.93
CA GLU A 95 34.57 -21.22 14.41
C GLU A 95 35.48 -20.39 13.51
N GLU A 96 34.92 -19.61 12.59
CA GLU A 96 35.70 -18.75 11.71
C GLU A 96 36.43 -17.63 12.48
N PHE A 97 35.89 -17.14 13.60
CA PHE A 97 36.59 -16.18 14.47
C PHE A 97 37.76 -16.82 15.21
N GLU A 98 37.64 -18.07 15.64
CA GLU A 98 38.74 -18.85 16.23
C GLU A 98 39.86 -19.09 15.20
N GLU A 99 39.50 -19.26 13.92
CA GLU A 99 40.44 -19.35 12.78
C GLU A 99 41.02 -17.98 12.35
N GLY A 100 40.75 -16.90 13.09
CA GLY A 100 41.33 -15.56 12.86
C GLY A 100 40.52 -14.64 11.93
N ALA A 101 39.26 -14.97 11.61
CA ALA A 101 38.36 -14.01 10.98
C ALA A 101 38.04 -12.84 11.92
N LYS A 102 37.65 -11.69 11.34
CA LYS A 102 37.33 -10.47 12.11
C LYS A 102 35.84 -10.12 12.04
N LYS A 103 35.37 -9.37 13.02
CA LYS A 103 34.04 -8.74 12.95
C LYS A 103 34.01 -7.72 11.82
N ALA A 104 32.91 -7.67 11.08
CA ALA A 104 32.68 -6.62 10.09
C ALA A 104 32.51 -5.25 10.79
N SER A 105 32.83 -4.16 10.09
CA SER A 105 32.61 -2.80 10.61
C SER A 105 31.12 -2.53 10.78
N SER A 106 30.74 -1.87 11.88
CA SER A 106 29.36 -1.46 12.12
C SER A 106 28.86 -0.42 11.11
N TRP A 107 29.76 0.28 10.41
CA TRP A 107 29.40 1.16 9.29
C TRP A 107 28.69 0.43 8.15
N PHE A 108 28.88 -0.88 8.03
CA PHE A 108 28.16 -1.67 7.03
C PHE A 108 26.66 -1.79 7.34
N ILE A 109 26.18 -1.46 8.55
CA ILE A 109 24.75 -1.46 8.87
C ILE A 109 23.99 -0.49 7.96
N LEU A 110 24.54 0.72 7.74
CA LEU A 110 23.88 1.78 6.98
C LEU A 110 23.45 1.37 5.56
N PRO A 111 24.33 0.83 4.68
CA PRO A 111 23.92 0.47 3.33
C PRO A 111 22.88 -0.66 3.28
N TYR A 112 22.93 -1.63 4.21
CA TYR A 112 21.88 -2.68 4.26
C TYR A 112 20.56 -2.15 4.80
N SER A 113 20.60 -1.25 5.78
CA SER A 113 19.42 -0.55 6.28
C SER A 113 18.77 0.31 5.19
N LEU A 114 19.56 1.10 4.46
CA LEU A 114 19.05 1.90 3.35
C LEU A 114 18.49 1.02 2.22
N GLY A 115 19.18 -0.07 1.88
CA GLY A 115 18.69 -1.03 0.90
C GLY A 115 17.37 -1.69 1.33
N GLY A 116 17.25 -2.07 2.60
CA GLY A 116 16.01 -2.62 3.15
C GLY A 116 14.84 -1.63 3.12
N ILE A 117 15.09 -0.36 3.43
CA ILE A 117 14.10 0.72 3.34
C ILE A 117 13.64 0.90 1.89
N LEU A 118 14.57 1.01 0.94
CA LEU A 118 14.23 1.21 -0.48
C LEU A 118 13.38 0.06 -1.03
N ILE A 119 13.72 -1.20 -0.71
CA ILE A 119 12.90 -2.35 -1.13
C ILE A 119 11.53 -2.31 -0.43
N SER A 120 11.48 -1.93 0.84
CA SER A 120 10.20 -1.81 1.57
C SER A 120 9.30 -0.73 0.96
N ILE A 121 9.86 0.43 0.60
CA ILE A 121 9.14 1.50 -0.12
C ILE A 121 8.64 0.99 -1.47
N ALA A 122 9.46 0.25 -2.22
CA ALA A 122 9.04 -0.34 -3.49
C ALA A 122 7.87 -1.32 -3.32
N ILE A 123 7.92 -2.19 -2.29
CA ILE A 123 6.81 -3.11 -1.98
C ILE A 123 5.54 -2.32 -1.59
N LEU A 124 5.68 -1.31 -0.73
CA LEU A 124 4.57 -0.43 -0.33
C LEU A 124 3.93 0.25 -1.53
N PHE A 125 4.76 0.81 -2.42
CA PHE A 125 4.29 1.47 -3.64
C PHE A 125 3.55 0.50 -4.55
N LEU A 126 4.09 -0.70 -4.77
CA LEU A 126 3.42 -1.75 -5.55
C LEU A 126 2.09 -2.16 -4.93
N ILE A 127 2.02 -2.33 -3.62
CA ILE A 127 0.75 -2.67 -2.94
C ILE A 127 -0.25 -1.52 -3.07
N GLY A 128 0.18 -0.29 -2.81
CA GLY A 128 -0.65 0.90 -2.88
C GLY A 128 -1.22 1.16 -4.28
N MET A 129 -0.42 0.99 -5.33
CA MET A 129 -0.87 1.13 -6.72
C MET A 129 -1.92 0.09 -7.14
N ASN A 130 -2.00 -1.05 -6.43
CA ASN A 130 -2.97 -2.11 -6.71
C ASN A 130 -4.19 -2.04 -5.78
N GLN A 131 -4.31 -1.01 -4.92
CA GLN A 131 -5.51 -0.79 -4.14
C GLN A 131 -6.59 -0.14 -5.02
N ALA A 132 -7.81 -0.67 -4.93
CA ALA A 132 -8.95 -0.02 -5.55
C ALA A 132 -9.21 1.33 -4.86
N PRO A 133 -9.52 2.41 -5.62
CA PRO A 133 -9.81 3.72 -5.06
C PRO A 133 -11.07 3.71 -4.18
N PHE A 134 -12.00 2.80 -4.44
CA PHE A 134 -13.21 2.61 -3.65
C PHE A 134 -13.47 1.13 -3.37
N LYS A 135 -14.27 0.87 -2.33
CA LYS A 135 -14.76 -0.47 -2.00
C LYS A 135 -16.07 -0.76 -2.73
N GLY A 136 -16.36 -2.04 -2.94
CA GLY A 136 -17.60 -2.53 -3.52
C GLY A 136 -17.39 -3.36 -4.77
N ASP A 137 -18.49 -3.76 -5.40
CA ASP A 137 -18.49 -4.31 -6.75
C ASP A 137 -18.17 -3.20 -7.76
N VAL A 138 -17.61 -3.57 -8.92
CA VAL A 138 -17.23 -2.62 -9.97
C VAL A 138 -17.94 -2.95 -11.29
N THR A 139 -18.43 -1.93 -11.97
CA THR A 139 -18.82 -2.00 -13.39
C THR A 139 -17.97 -1.03 -14.19
N THR A 140 -17.50 -1.48 -15.36
CA THR A 140 -16.63 -0.69 -16.24
C THR A 140 -17.40 -0.12 -17.43
N TYR A 141 -16.98 1.05 -17.91
CA TYR A 141 -17.62 1.80 -18.99
C TYR A 141 -16.61 2.40 -19.98
N GLY A 142 -16.94 2.31 -21.26
CA GLY A 142 -16.15 2.92 -22.35
C GLY A 142 -14.85 2.19 -22.66
N VAL A 143 -14.02 2.80 -23.51
CA VAL A 143 -12.75 2.22 -24.00
C VAL A 143 -11.62 2.27 -22.97
N THR A 144 -11.67 3.24 -22.05
CA THR A 144 -10.70 3.42 -20.96
C THR A 144 -11.06 2.64 -19.70
N ASN A 145 -12.13 1.84 -19.71
CA ASN A 145 -12.64 1.11 -18.56
C ASN A 145 -12.90 2.01 -17.34
N ASN A 146 -13.58 3.15 -17.52
CA ASN A 146 -14.02 3.98 -16.40
C ASN A 146 -14.85 3.17 -15.41
N GLU A 147 -14.65 3.35 -14.11
CA GLU A 147 -15.17 2.44 -13.09
C GLU A 147 -16.24 3.12 -12.24
N ILE A 148 -17.35 2.42 -12.01
CA ILE A 148 -18.31 2.76 -10.97
C ILE A 148 -18.27 1.65 -9.92
N TYR A 149 -17.85 2.01 -8.71
CA TYR A 149 -17.88 1.16 -7.52
C TYR A 149 -19.22 1.31 -6.79
N TYR A 150 -19.82 0.21 -6.34
CA TYR A 150 -21.12 0.22 -5.67
C TYR A 150 -21.33 -0.99 -4.76
N ASP A 151 -22.27 -0.89 -3.82
CA ASP A 151 -22.67 -2.00 -2.96
C ASP A 151 -23.72 -2.87 -3.65
N LYS A 152 -23.43 -4.17 -3.80
CA LYS A 152 -24.29 -5.13 -4.50
C LYS A 152 -25.67 -5.21 -3.87
N GLY A 153 -26.72 -5.15 -4.70
CA GLY A 153 -28.11 -5.29 -4.27
C GLY A 153 -28.82 -3.96 -3.96
N ASN A 154 -28.07 -2.86 -3.81
CA ASN A 154 -28.66 -1.53 -3.54
C ASN A 154 -28.90 -0.71 -4.80
N ILE A 155 -28.14 -0.97 -5.87
CA ILE A 155 -28.20 -0.21 -7.14
C ILE A 155 -28.30 -1.19 -8.31
N GLY A 156 -29.31 -0.98 -9.16
CA GLY A 156 -29.50 -1.77 -10.39
C GLY A 156 -28.63 -1.28 -11.54
N LEU A 157 -28.34 -2.17 -12.50
CA LEU A 157 -27.50 -1.88 -13.67
C LEU A 157 -28.04 -0.69 -14.49
N GLU A 158 -29.36 -0.54 -14.59
CA GLU A 158 -29.98 0.61 -15.28
C GLU A 158 -29.59 1.95 -14.63
N SER A 159 -29.60 2.02 -13.29
CA SER A 159 -29.18 3.21 -12.56
C SER A 159 -27.68 3.48 -12.77
N LEU A 160 -26.84 2.44 -12.75
CA LEU A 160 -25.41 2.58 -13.01
C LEU A 160 -25.14 3.10 -14.44
N ASN A 161 -25.85 2.58 -15.45
CA ASN A 161 -25.77 3.07 -16.83
C ASN A 161 -26.17 4.54 -16.94
N LYS A 162 -27.22 4.96 -16.22
CA LYS A 162 -27.67 6.35 -16.15
C LYS A 162 -26.61 7.25 -15.51
N ILE A 163 -25.99 6.81 -14.41
CA ILE A 163 -24.89 7.52 -13.75
C ILE A 163 -23.72 7.68 -14.72
N ALA A 164 -23.28 6.60 -15.37
CA ALA A 164 -22.20 6.64 -16.36
C ALA A 164 -22.50 7.60 -17.52
N GLY A 165 -23.75 7.62 -18.01
CA GLY A 165 -24.18 8.54 -19.06
C GLY A 165 -24.10 10.01 -18.65
N VAL A 166 -24.47 10.33 -17.42
CA VAL A 166 -24.31 11.69 -16.88
C VAL A 166 -22.83 12.05 -16.74
N LEU A 167 -22.01 11.17 -16.14
CA LEU A 167 -20.57 11.40 -15.99
C LEU A 167 -19.86 11.62 -17.34
N ARG A 168 -20.26 10.89 -18.39
CA ARG A 168 -19.73 11.07 -19.75
C ARG A 168 -20.14 12.41 -20.37
N ARG A 169 -21.39 12.84 -20.17
CA ARG A 169 -21.89 14.12 -20.69
C ARG A 169 -21.11 15.32 -20.16
N TYR A 170 -20.70 15.26 -18.89
CA TYR A 170 -19.92 16.31 -18.23
C TYR A 170 -18.40 16.10 -18.37
N GLY A 171 -17.97 15.14 -19.20
CA GLY A 171 -16.54 14.90 -19.49
C GLY A 171 -15.75 14.24 -18.36
N TYR A 172 -16.39 13.81 -17.27
CA TYR A 172 -15.71 13.08 -16.20
C TYR A 172 -15.34 11.67 -16.65
N PHE A 173 -16.24 10.98 -17.38
CA PHE A 173 -15.90 9.74 -18.06
C PHE A 173 -15.49 10.04 -19.50
N GLY A 174 -14.18 10.16 -19.72
CA GLY A 174 -13.56 10.39 -21.01
C GLY A 174 -12.97 9.11 -21.63
N ASP A 175 -12.52 9.24 -22.87
CA ASP A 175 -11.80 8.18 -23.61
C ASP A 175 -10.26 8.37 -23.54
N ASP A 176 -9.78 9.35 -22.77
CA ASP A 176 -8.39 9.75 -22.61
C ASP A 176 -7.72 9.15 -21.36
N GLN A 177 -8.47 9.03 -20.27
CA GLN A 177 -7.99 8.51 -18.99
C GLN A 177 -9.08 7.72 -18.27
N GLN A 178 -8.65 6.74 -17.47
CA GLN A 178 -9.54 5.96 -16.62
C GLN A 178 -9.87 6.76 -15.36
N ASN A 179 -11.15 6.98 -15.11
CA ASN A 179 -11.65 7.58 -13.87
C ASN A 179 -12.51 6.60 -13.10
N SER A 180 -12.48 6.72 -11.77
CA SER A 180 -13.26 5.88 -10.86
C SER A 180 -14.18 6.75 -10.03
N VAL A 181 -15.41 6.28 -9.81
CA VAL A 181 -16.40 6.92 -8.92
C VAL A 181 -17.00 5.89 -7.98
N ARG A 182 -17.56 6.34 -6.86
CA ARG A 182 -18.39 5.50 -5.98
C ARG A 182 -19.84 5.93 -6.06
N ALA A 183 -20.74 4.99 -6.31
CA ALA A 183 -22.18 5.19 -6.23
C ALA A 183 -22.73 4.47 -5.00
N GLU A 184 -23.43 5.22 -4.14
CA GLU A 184 -24.05 4.71 -2.93
C GLU A 184 -25.51 5.17 -2.87
N LYS A 185 -26.43 4.24 -2.65
CA LYS A 185 -27.84 4.55 -2.41
C LYS A 185 -28.13 4.43 -0.93
N VAL A 186 -28.42 5.57 -0.30
CA VAL A 186 -28.81 5.66 1.12
C VAL A 186 -30.27 6.08 1.15
N ASP A 187 -31.17 5.18 1.54
CA ASP A 187 -32.62 5.35 1.48
C ASP A 187 -33.10 5.75 0.07
N ASN A 188 -33.58 7.00 -0.09
CA ASN A 188 -34.04 7.56 -1.36
C ASN A 188 -33.06 8.59 -1.95
N LEU A 189 -31.81 8.60 -1.49
CA LEU A 189 -30.77 9.51 -1.94
C LEU A 189 -29.66 8.73 -2.66
N MET A 190 -29.31 9.17 -3.87
CA MET A 190 -28.13 8.69 -4.59
C MET A 190 -26.94 9.60 -4.28
N LYS A 191 -25.87 9.05 -3.73
CA LYS A 191 -24.59 9.74 -3.57
C LYS A 191 -23.62 9.22 -4.63
N VAL A 192 -23.04 10.14 -5.39
CA VAL A 192 -21.98 9.81 -6.36
C VAL A 192 -20.72 10.55 -5.93
N THR A 193 -19.73 9.80 -5.45
CA THR A 193 -18.43 10.33 -5.06
C THR A 193 -17.47 10.32 -6.24
N VAL A 194 -16.91 11.49 -6.56
CA VAL A 194 -15.91 11.70 -7.61
C VAL A 194 -14.59 12.13 -7.00
N LEU A 195 -13.49 11.67 -7.60
CA LEU A 195 -12.14 12.11 -7.23
C LEU A 195 -11.76 13.34 -8.05
N ILE A 196 -11.38 14.43 -7.38
CA ILE A 196 -10.89 15.67 -8.01
C ILE A 196 -9.61 16.10 -7.31
N ASN A 197 -8.62 16.56 -8.07
CA ASN A 197 -7.40 17.11 -7.48
C ASN A 197 -7.70 18.39 -6.69
N GLU A 198 -7.15 18.52 -5.48
CA GLU A 198 -7.36 19.65 -4.55
C GLU A 198 -7.26 21.01 -5.25
N SER A 199 -6.30 21.18 -6.16
CA SER A 199 -6.07 22.44 -6.90
C SER A 199 -7.21 22.87 -7.82
N PHE A 200 -8.20 22.02 -8.07
CA PHE A 200 -9.36 22.29 -8.93
C PHE A 200 -10.67 22.43 -8.17
N VAL A 201 -10.74 21.96 -6.92
CA VAL A 201 -12.00 21.82 -6.18
C VAL A 201 -12.71 23.17 -5.97
N ASP A 202 -11.96 24.25 -5.78
CA ASP A 202 -12.49 25.59 -5.55
C ASP A 202 -12.59 26.47 -6.81
N LYS A 203 -12.32 25.91 -8.00
CA LYS A 203 -12.45 26.65 -9.26
C LYS A 203 -13.94 26.87 -9.58
N PRO A 204 -14.40 28.10 -9.82
CA PRO A 204 -15.81 28.40 -10.07
C PRO A 204 -16.44 27.55 -11.20
N GLU A 205 -15.70 27.34 -12.29
CA GLU A 205 -16.12 26.54 -13.44
C GLU A 205 -16.37 25.07 -13.06
N ILE A 206 -15.52 24.50 -12.19
CA ILE A 206 -15.68 23.13 -11.69
C ILE A 206 -16.88 23.05 -10.76
N ILE A 207 -17.05 24.03 -9.86
CA ILE A 207 -18.20 24.10 -8.95
C ILE A 207 -19.53 24.17 -9.73
N GLU A 208 -19.58 24.98 -10.79
CA GLU A 208 -20.75 25.10 -11.66
C GLU A 208 -21.03 23.79 -12.38
N ALA A 209 -20.02 23.18 -13.01
CA ALA A 209 -20.15 21.88 -13.67
C ALA A 209 -20.64 20.78 -12.71
N LEU A 210 -20.16 20.75 -11.46
CA LEU A 210 -20.61 19.80 -10.44
C LEU A 210 -22.08 20.01 -10.04
N LYS A 211 -22.53 21.26 -9.92
CA LYS A 211 -23.93 21.59 -9.62
C LYS A 211 -24.87 21.22 -10.77
N GLU A 212 -24.44 21.47 -12.00
CA GLU A 212 -25.18 21.04 -13.19
C GLU A 212 -25.23 19.51 -13.30
N MET A 213 -24.09 18.84 -13.09
CA MET A 213 -24.00 17.39 -13.08
C MET A 213 -24.93 16.77 -12.03
N LYS A 214 -24.96 17.32 -10.81
CA LYS A 214 -25.91 16.92 -9.76
C LYS A 214 -27.37 17.05 -10.25
N SER A 215 -27.72 18.20 -10.82
CA SER A 215 -29.09 18.48 -11.29
C SER A 215 -29.48 17.51 -12.40
N SER A 216 -28.58 17.25 -13.36
CA SER A 216 -28.77 16.26 -14.42
C SER A 216 -28.91 14.84 -13.85
N MET A 217 -28.14 14.50 -12.80
CA MET A 217 -28.23 13.21 -12.12
C MET A 217 -29.62 13.01 -11.50
N GLN A 218 -30.12 14.04 -10.80
CA GLN A 218 -31.44 14.01 -10.17
C GLN A 218 -32.56 13.76 -11.17
N VAL A 219 -32.54 14.48 -12.28
CA VAL A 219 -33.53 14.33 -13.36
C VAL A 219 -33.42 12.93 -13.98
N THR A 220 -32.21 12.50 -14.32
CA THR A 220 -31.99 11.23 -15.05
C THR A 220 -32.38 10.02 -14.20
N LEU A 221 -32.07 10.04 -12.90
CA LEU A 221 -32.41 8.95 -11.98
C LEU A 221 -33.82 9.06 -11.41
N SER A 222 -34.50 10.19 -11.59
CA SER A 222 -35.80 10.48 -10.97
C SER A 222 -35.80 10.32 -9.45
N MET A 223 -34.68 10.68 -8.81
CA MET A 223 -34.51 10.64 -7.36
C MET A 223 -33.53 11.72 -6.87
N PRO A 224 -33.63 12.16 -5.61
CA PRO A 224 -32.63 13.01 -4.99
C PRO A 224 -31.22 12.45 -5.18
N SER A 225 -30.30 13.32 -5.59
CA SER A 225 -28.89 12.97 -5.86
C SER A 225 -27.96 14.03 -5.32
N GLN A 226 -26.79 13.61 -4.86
CA GLN A 226 -25.68 14.44 -4.40
C GLN A 226 -24.40 14.04 -5.13
N ILE A 227 -23.58 15.03 -5.43
CA ILE A 227 -22.21 14.80 -5.87
C ILE A 227 -21.29 15.08 -4.68
N ILE A 228 -20.51 14.09 -4.29
CA ILE A 228 -19.49 14.22 -3.25
C ILE A 228 -18.15 14.32 -3.96
N VAL A 229 -17.43 15.41 -3.77
CA VAL A 229 -16.06 15.54 -4.23
C VAL A 229 -15.15 15.07 -3.11
N GLU A 230 -14.37 14.04 -3.39
CA GLU A 230 -13.31 13.55 -2.52
C GLU A 230 -11.95 13.99 -3.09
N TYR A 231 -11.10 14.55 -2.25
CA TYR A 231 -9.76 14.97 -2.59
C TYR A 231 -8.80 14.76 -1.43
N TYR A 232 -7.51 14.61 -1.75
CA TYR A 232 -6.46 14.28 -0.82
C TYR A 232 -5.49 15.47 -0.73
N ASP A 233 -5.14 15.87 0.48
CA ASP A 233 -4.03 16.81 0.69
C ASP A 233 -2.67 16.10 0.60
N LEU A 234 -1.58 16.88 0.65
CA LEU A 234 -0.21 16.33 0.65
C LEU A 234 0.10 15.44 1.85
N GLY A 235 -0.68 15.54 2.94
CA GLY A 235 -0.59 14.68 4.12
C GLY A 235 -1.36 13.36 3.96
N GLY A 236 -2.09 13.18 2.86
CA GLY A 236 -2.96 12.03 2.63
C GLY A 236 -4.28 12.08 3.41
N ASN A 237 -4.64 13.23 4.00
CA ASN A 237 -5.95 13.35 4.63
C ASN A 237 -7.04 13.48 3.55
N VAL A 238 -8.13 12.74 3.76
CA VAL A 238 -9.28 12.74 2.88
C VAL A 238 -10.21 13.89 3.27
N HIS A 239 -10.57 14.70 2.29
CA HIS A 239 -11.52 15.80 2.44
C HIS A 239 -12.73 15.58 1.55
N HIS A 240 -13.89 16.03 2.00
CA HIS A 240 -15.15 15.90 1.27
C HIS A 240 -15.84 17.26 1.09
N LYS A 241 -16.35 17.53 -0.12
CA LYS A 241 -17.29 18.63 -0.38
C LYS A 241 -18.55 18.08 -1.05
N VAL A 242 -19.71 18.56 -0.60
CA VAL A 242 -21.01 18.08 -1.09
C VAL A 242 -21.64 19.18 -1.93
N TYR A 243 -22.09 18.79 -3.13
CA TYR A 243 -22.77 19.68 -4.08
C TYR A 243 -24.21 19.25 -4.33
#